data_AF-A0A212D5M1-F1
#
_entry.id   AF-A0A212D5M1-F1
#
_cell.length_a   1.000
_cell.length_b   1.000
_cell.length_c   1.000
_cell.angle_alpha   90.00
_cell.angle_beta   90.00
_cell.angle_gamma   90.00
#
_symmetry.space_group_name_H-M   'P 1'
#
loop_
_entity.id
_entity.type
_entity.pdbx_description
1 polymer ?
#
loop_
_entity_poly.entity_id
_entity_poly.type
_entity_poly.pdbx_seq_one_letter_code
_entity_poly.pdbx_strand_id
1 'polypeptide(L)'
;MPTAGRHDRPALGGSGVQCSEPWFPSLQDLVNIEMFLTAKEVEESLERRETATCLAWCHDNKSRLRKMKGRQSEHDAKTGRKSRVASGSPKESEDLGKRLGSLFAVVTTLPRFFQDLLDPARWRMLIQQFRYDNYRLHQLGNNSVFTLTLQAGLSAIKTPQCYKEDGSSRSPDCPVCSRSLNKLAQPLPMAHCANSRLVCKISGDVMNENNPPMMLPNGYVYGYNSLLSIRQDDKVVCPRTKEVFHFSQAEKVYIM
;
A
#
# COMPACT_ATOMS: atom_id res chain seq x y z
N MET A 1 -29.67 -39.41 18.24
CA MET A 1 -29.67 -38.33 19.26
C MET A 1 -28.23 -38.20 19.73
N PRO A 2 -27.51 -37.17 19.29
CA PRO A 2 -27.57 -35.85 19.92
C PRO A 2 -27.76 -34.69 18.92
N THR A 3 -28.28 -33.59 19.45
CA THR A 3 -28.70 -32.37 18.75
C THR A 3 -27.53 -31.42 18.50
N ALA A 4 -27.32 -31.03 17.23
CA ALA A 4 -26.41 -29.96 16.84
C ALA A 4 -27.02 -28.60 17.19
N GLY A 5 -26.39 -27.88 18.12
CA GLY A 5 -26.75 -26.52 18.48
C GLY A 5 -26.51 -25.56 17.31
N ARG A 6 -27.58 -24.87 16.88
CA ARG A 6 -27.49 -23.67 16.04
C ARG A 6 -26.73 -22.59 16.81
N HIS A 7 -25.61 -22.14 16.26
CA HIS A 7 -25.08 -20.81 16.58
C HIS A 7 -25.72 -19.82 15.62
N ASP A 8 -26.69 -19.07 16.13
CA ASP A 8 -27.29 -17.94 15.44
C ASP A 8 -26.24 -16.85 15.19
N ARG A 9 -26.16 -16.36 13.95
CA ARG A 9 -25.41 -15.15 13.62
C ARG A 9 -26.23 -13.92 14.04
N PRO A 10 -25.69 -12.94 14.77
CA PRO A 10 -26.39 -11.68 14.96
C PRO A 10 -26.35 -10.86 13.66
N ALA A 11 -27.49 -10.22 13.38
CA ALA A 11 -27.71 -9.36 12.23
C ALA A 11 -26.86 -8.09 12.30
N LEU A 12 -26.26 -7.71 11.18
CA LEU A 12 -25.54 -6.44 11.01
C LEU A 12 -26.56 -5.31 10.86
N GLY A 13 -26.92 -4.69 11.98
CA GLY A 13 -27.59 -3.39 12.03
C GLY A 13 -26.54 -2.28 12.04
N GLY A 14 -26.67 -1.31 11.14
CA GLY A 14 -25.79 -0.16 11.04
C GLY A 14 -25.94 0.79 12.24
N SER A 15 -24.89 0.87 13.04
CA SER A 15 -24.55 2.03 13.84
C SER A 15 -23.03 2.05 13.98
N GLY A 16 -22.43 3.24 13.95
CA GLY A 16 -20.99 3.43 13.91
C GLY A 16 -20.28 2.61 15.00
N VAL A 17 -19.23 1.91 14.60
CA VAL A 17 -18.37 1.15 15.52
C VAL A 17 -17.73 2.15 16.48
N GLN A 18 -18.37 2.36 17.63
CA GLN A 18 -17.73 2.95 18.79
C GLN A 18 -16.85 1.84 19.37
N CYS A 19 -15.58 1.83 18.97
CA CYS A 19 -14.55 1.01 19.60
C CYS A 19 -14.31 1.52 21.03
N SER A 20 -15.21 1.19 21.94
CA SER A 20 -15.00 1.32 23.39
C SER A 20 -14.88 -0.08 23.98
N GLU A 21 -13.84 -0.82 23.60
CA GLU A 21 -13.41 -2.01 24.33
C GLU A 21 -12.10 -1.71 25.06
N PRO A 22 -11.95 -2.12 26.34
CA PRO A 22 -10.78 -1.82 27.17
C PRO A 22 -9.52 -2.63 26.80
N TRP A 23 -9.55 -3.40 25.71
CA TRP A 23 -8.49 -4.33 25.31
C TRP A 23 -7.70 -3.89 24.07
N PHE A 24 -8.02 -2.75 23.46
CA PHE A 24 -7.20 -2.22 22.37
C PHE A 24 -6.04 -1.42 22.95
N PRO A 25 -4.79 -1.86 22.75
CA PRO A 25 -3.63 -1.07 23.14
C PRO A 25 -3.71 0.30 22.46
N SER A 26 -3.32 1.35 23.19
CA SER A 26 -3.22 2.66 22.57
C SER A 26 -2.15 2.61 21.47
N LEU A 27 -2.21 3.51 20.49
CA LEU A 27 -1.18 3.57 19.44
C LEU A 27 0.24 3.72 20.02
N GLN A 28 0.34 4.36 21.19
CA GLN A 28 1.58 4.55 21.94
C GLN A 28 2.18 3.22 22.43
N ASP A 29 1.33 2.22 22.71
CA ASP A 29 1.76 0.89 23.16
C ASP A 29 2.23 0.00 22.01
N LEU A 30 1.85 0.34 20.76
CA LEU A 30 2.12 -0.45 19.56
C LEU A 30 3.29 0.09 18.74
N VAL A 31 3.65 1.36 18.93
CA VAL A 31 4.64 2.06 18.11
C VAL A 31 5.59 2.83 19.01
N ASN A 32 6.89 2.70 18.77
CA ASN A 32 7.88 3.55 19.41
C ASN A 32 7.82 4.96 18.81
N ILE A 33 6.94 5.80 19.37
CA ILE A 33 6.69 7.17 18.88
C ILE A 33 7.94 8.04 18.97
N GLU A 34 8.71 7.91 20.06
CA GLU A 34 9.93 8.70 20.27
C GLU A 34 10.93 8.54 19.12
N MET A 35 11.11 7.33 18.61
CA MET A 35 11.94 7.07 17.43
C MET A 35 11.51 7.92 16.23
N PHE A 36 10.20 7.98 15.95
CA PHE A 36 9.68 8.72 14.81
C PHE A 36 9.70 10.24 15.03
N LEU A 37 9.54 10.70 16.28
CA LEU A 37 9.68 12.12 16.62
C LEU A 37 11.13 12.59 16.44
N THR A 38 12.10 11.83 16.93
CA THR A 38 13.53 12.12 16.74
C THR A 38 13.90 12.11 15.25
N ALA A 39 13.40 11.13 14.49
CA ALA A 39 13.62 11.08 13.05
C ALA A 39 13.03 12.32 12.34
N LYS A 40 11.80 12.70 12.70
CA LYS A 40 11.12 13.87 12.15
C LYS A 40 11.88 15.17 12.44
N GLU A 41 12.38 15.35 13.66
CA GLU A 41 13.17 16.52 14.04
C GLU A 41 14.44 16.66 13.18
N VAL A 42 15.15 15.55 12.96
CA VAL A 42 16.34 15.53 12.09
C VAL A 42 15.95 15.87 10.65
N GLU A 43 14.87 15.30 10.13
CA GLU A 43 14.40 15.58 8.76
C GLU A 43 14.03 17.06 8.57
N GLU A 44 13.26 17.64 9.48
CA GLU A 44 12.87 19.06 9.43
C GLU A 44 14.07 20.00 9.57
N SER A 45 15.08 19.63 10.35
CA SER A 45 16.34 20.38 10.44
C SER A 45 17.10 20.34 9.10
N LEU A 46 17.17 19.16 8.47
CA LEU A 46 17.79 19.00 7.15
C LEU A 46 17.02 19.72 6.04
N GLU A 47 15.69 19.77 6.10
CA GLU A 47 14.85 20.56 5.18
C GLU A 47 15.14 22.06 5.32
N ARG A 48 15.39 22.53 6.55
CA ARG A 48 15.86 23.89 6.85
C ARG A 48 17.34 24.12 6.55
N ARG A 49 18.05 23.11 6.01
CA ARG A 49 19.48 23.14 5.67
C ARG A 49 20.41 23.28 6.88
N GLU A 50 19.94 22.81 8.04
CA GLU A 50 20.69 22.76 9.29
C GLU A 50 21.22 21.33 9.49
N THR A 51 22.53 21.17 9.71
CA THR A 51 23.14 19.83 9.85
C THR A 51 23.39 19.42 11.30
N ALA A 52 23.24 20.33 12.27
CA ALA A 52 23.63 20.11 13.65
C ALA A 52 22.90 18.91 14.28
N THR A 53 21.57 18.85 14.14
CA THR A 53 20.74 17.77 14.68
C THR A 53 21.07 16.43 14.02
N CYS A 54 21.28 16.41 12.70
CA CYS A 54 21.68 15.20 11.99
C CYS A 54 23.07 14.68 12.42
N LEU A 55 24.03 15.59 12.65
CA LEU A 55 25.37 15.22 13.11
C LEU A 55 25.36 14.70 14.55
N ALA A 56 24.56 15.32 15.43
CA ALA A 56 24.34 14.82 16.79
C ALA A 56 23.77 13.40 16.78
N TRP A 57 22.74 13.16 15.97
CA TRP A 57 22.17 11.81 15.79
C TRP A 57 23.21 10.80 15.30
N CYS A 58 24.05 11.17 14.33
CA CYS A 58 25.13 10.32 13.82
C CYS A 58 26.17 10.00 14.90
N HIS A 59 26.47 10.96 15.77
CA HIS A 59 27.38 10.79 16.89
C HIS A 59 26.82 9.78 17.91
N ASP A 60 25.56 9.96 18.32
CA ASP A 60 24.91 9.11 19.31
C ASP A 60 24.74 7.66 18.81
N ASN A 61 24.59 7.48 17.50
CA ASN A 61 24.40 6.18 16.86
C ASN A 61 25.69 5.60 16.24
N LYS A 62 26.85 6.23 16.43
CA LYS A 62 28.12 5.93 15.74
C LYS A 62 28.55 4.46 15.80
N SER A 63 28.35 3.77 16.92
CA SER A 63 28.74 2.36 17.09
C SER A 63 27.84 1.41 16.28
N ARG A 64 26.52 1.67 16.29
CA ARG A 64 25.51 0.91 15.54
C ARG A 64 25.65 1.13 14.04
N LEU A 65 25.84 2.38 13.62
CA LEU A 65 26.07 2.74 12.22
C LEU A 65 27.31 2.04 11.64
N ARG A 66 28.42 1.99 12.39
CA ARG A 66 29.63 1.26 11.97
C ARG A 66 29.39 -0.23 11.78
N LYS A 67 28.67 -0.88 12.69
CA LYS A 67 28.30 -2.31 12.58
C LYS A 67 27.44 -2.59 11.34
N MET A 68 26.51 -1.69 11.02
CA MET A 68 25.63 -1.83 9.85
C MET A 68 26.39 -1.67 8.52
N LYS A 69 27.33 -0.73 8.45
CA LYS A 69 28.15 -0.51 7.25
C LYS A 69 29.01 -1.74 6.91
N GLY A 70 29.56 -2.41 7.92
CA GLY A 70 30.31 -3.66 7.75
C GLY A 70 29.46 -4.81 7.18
N ARG A 71 28.20 -4.94 7.64
CA ARG A 71 27.26 -5.96 7.14
C ARG A 71 26.82 -5.70 5.68
N GLN A 72 26.71 -4.43 5.28
CA GLN A 72 26.37 -4.07 3.89
C GLN A 72 27.47 -4.46 2.92
N SER A 73 28.74 -4.20 3.25
CA SER A 73 29.88 -4.58 2.41
C SER A 73 29.99 -6.09 2.19
N GLU A 74 29.62 -6.91 3.18
CA GLU A 74 29.59 -8.36 3.04
C GLU A 74 28.42 -8.86 2.17
N HIS A 75 27.24 -8.24 2.29
CA HIS A 75 26.06 -8.61 1.48
C HIS A 75 26.21 -8.19 0.01
N ASP A 76 26.76 -7.00 -0.27
CA ASP A 76 27.01 -6.52 -1.63
C ASP A 76 28.13 -7.33 -2.31
N ALA A 77 29.11 -7.82 -1.55
CA ALA A 77 30.12 -8.76 -2.04
C ALA A 77 29.53 -10.13 -2.42
N LYS A 78 28.53 -10.63 -1.68
CA LYS A 78 27.85 -11.91 -1.94
C LYS A 78 26.79 -11.83 -3.05
N THR A 79 26.17 -10.67 -3.26
CA THR A 79 25.11 -10.44 -4.27
C THR A 79 25.64 -9.87 -5.60
N GLY A 80 26.96 -9.71 -5.75
CA GLY A 80 27.59 -9.27 -7.01
C GLY A 80 27.32 -7.82 -7.40
N ARG A 81 26.62 -7.04 -6.58
CA ARG A 81 26.32 -5.62 -6.83
C ARG A 81 27.48 -4.75 -6.35
N LYS A 82 28.61 -4.78 -7.06
CA LYS A 82 29.70 -3.81 -6.85
C LYS A 82 29.20 -2.41 -7.25
N SER A 83 28.78 -1.60 -6.29
CA SER A 83 28.72 -0.15 -6.53
C SER A 83 30.16 0.33 -6.70
N ARG A 84 30.47 0.88 -7.88
CA ARG A 84 31.73 1.58 -8.14
C ARG A 84 31.68 2.90 -7.36
N VAL A 85 32.03 2.86 -6.08
CA VAL A 85 32.49 4.05 -5.36
C VAL A 85 33.95 3.78 -5.04
N ALA A 86 34.81 4.58 -5.67
CA ALA A 86 36.25 4.49 -5.59
C ALA A 86 36.72 4.39 -4.13
N SER A 87 37.48 3.33 -3.86
CA SER A 87 38.29 3.18 -2.67
C SER A 87 39.35 4.28 -2.64
N GLY A 88 39.15 5.26 -1.78
CA GLY A 88 40.15 6.26 -1.41
C GLY A 88 40.14 6.43 0.10
N SER A 89 40.96 5.66 0.80
CA SER A 89 41.37 6.01 2.16
C SER A 89 42.31 7.21 2.11
N PRO A 90 42.17 8.17 3.02
CA PRO A 90 43.37 8.57 3.75
C PRO A 90 43.15 8.59 5.27
N LYS A 91 44.15 8.08 5.96
CA LYS A 91 44.49 8.43 7.33
C LYS A 91 44.82 9.93 7.36
N GLU A 92 44.27 10.67 8.31
CA GLU A 92 45.01 11.61 9.17
C GLU A 92 44.02 12.38 10.06
N SER A 93 44.23 12.20 11.36
CA SER A 93 43.77 13.05 12.45
C SER A 93 44.44 14.42 12.36
N GLU A 94 43.80 15.42 13.00
CA GLU A 94 44.30 16.79 13.21
C GLU A 94 44.27 17.68 11.95
N ASP A 95 43.15 18.39 11.72
CA ASP A 95 43.14 19.87 11.54
C ASP A 95 41.71 20.42 11.30
N LEU A 96 40.70 19.92 12.03
CA LEU A 96 39.31 20.35 11.84
C LEU A 96 39.05 21.77 12.40
N GLY A 97 40.00 22.35 13.13
CA GLY A 97 39.87 23.67 13.77
C GLY A 97 40.25 24.86 12.87
N LYS A 98 41.10 24.69 11.85
CA LYS A 98 41.64 25.84 11.07
C LYS A 98 40.91 26.13 9.76
N ARG A 99 40.01 25.26 9.31
CA ARG A 99 39.31 25.43 8.01
C ARG A 99 38.01 26.24 8.05
N LEU A 100 37.56 26.68 9.22
CA LEU A 100 36.33 27.50 9.34
C LEU A 100 36.56 29.02 9.18
N GLY A 101 37.81 29.51 9.21
CA GLY A 101 38.11 30.95 9.17
C GLY A 101 38.18 31.58 7.77
N SER A 102 38.13 30.78 6.69
CA SER A 102 38.37 31.25 5.32
C SER A 102 37.18 31.01 4.38
N LEU A 103 35.96 30.95 4.90
CA LEU A 103 34.74 30.70 4.10
C LEU A 103 33.87 31.94 3.88
N PHE A 104 34.43 33.15 3.95
CA PHE A 104 33.68 34.40 3.73
C PHE A 104 34.13 35.19 2.48
N ALA A 105 35.14 34.74 1.72
CA ALA A 105 35.73 35.53 0.64
C ALA A 105 35.68 34.91 -0.78
N VAL A 106 35.03 33.76 -1.00
CA VAL A 106 35.04 33.09 -2.33
C VAL A 106 33.65 32.59 -2.71
N VAL A 107 32.67 33.51 -2.75
CA VAL A 107 31.32 33.19 -3.29
C VAL A 107 31.23 33.41 -4.81
N THR A 108 32.23 34.04 -5.44
CA THR A 108 32.12 34.43 -6.86
C THR A 108 32.95 33.63 -7.86
N THR A 109 33.77 32.66 -7.46
CA THR A 109 34.50 31.79 -8.41
C THR A 109 34.71 30.36 -7.90
N LEU A 110 33.64 29.64 -7.56
CA LEU A 110 33.75 28.21 -7.26
C LEU A 110 33.73 27.36 -8.56
N PRO A 111 34.71 26.45 -8.78
CA PRO A 111 34.69 25.50 -9.89
C PRO A 111 33.38 24.70 -9.92
N ARG A 112 32.93 24.27 -11.12
CA ARG A 112 31.73 23.44 -11.35
C ARG A 112 31.57 22.27 -10.36
N PHE A 113 32.68 21.71 -9.88
CA PHE A 113 32.71 20.67 -8.84
C PHE A 113 32.01 21.02 -7.51
N PHE A 114 32.00 22.30 -7.09
CA PHE A 114 31.32 22.71 -5.88
C PHE A 114 29.85 23.10 -6.11
N GLN A 115 29.45 23.34 -7.37
CA GLN A 115 28.06 23.59 -7.72
C GLN A 115 27.20 22.35 -7.44
N ASP A 116 27.70 21.15 -7.78
CA ASP A 116 27.06 19.87 -7.45
C ASP A 116 26.97 19.63 -5.93
N LEU A 117 27.96 20.11 -5.17
CA LEU A 117 27.98 20.01 -3.71
C LEU A 117 26.93 20.93 -3.05
N LEU A 118 26.60 22.04 -3.70
CA LEU A 118 25.69 23.09 -3.25
C LEU A 118 24.27 22.95 -3.84
N ASP A 119 24.04 21.94 -4.70
CA ASP A 119 22.75 21.69 -5.31
C ASP A 119 21.66 21.47 -4.23
N PRO A 120 20.56 22.25 -4.25
CA PRO A 120 19.42 22.04 -3.37
C PRO A 120 18.85 20.61 -3.39
N ALA A 121 18.99 19.87 -4.50
CA ALA A 121 18.55 18.48 -4.61
C ALA A 121 19.30 17.54 -3.65
N ARG A 122 20.53 17.91 -3.26
CA ARG A 122 21.38 17.12 -2.37
C ARG A 122 20.83 17.02 -0.95
N TRP A 123 20.10 18.04 -0.50
CA TRP A 123 19.39 17.98 0.79
C TRP A 123 18.32 16.90 0.80
N ARG A 124 17.57 16.74 -0.30
CA ARG A 124 16.59 15.64 -0.43
C ARG A 124 17.28 14.28 -0.40
N MET A 125 18.43 14.14 -1.06
CA MET A 125 19.22 12.90 -1.00
C MET A 125 19.72 12.62 0.41
N LEU A 126 20.16 13.64 1.15
CA LEU A 126 20.64 13.50 2.52
C LEU A 126 19.51 13.08 3.47
N ILE A 127 18.32 13.67 3.33
CA ILE A 127 17.10 13.27 4.05
C ILE A 127 16.75 11.81 3.74
N GLN A 128 16.77 11.41 2.46
CA GLN A 128 16.49 10.02 2.06
C GLN A 128 17.52 9.03 2.62
N GLN A 129 18.81 9.40 2.60
CA GLN A 129 19.88 8.59 3.15
C GLN A 129 19.74 8.45 4.67
N PHE A 130 19.46 9.55 5.37
CA PHE A 130 19.15 9.55 6.79
C PHE A 130 17.97 8.63 7.10
N ARG A 131 16.84 8.76 6.38
CA ARG A 131 15.66 7.89 6.54
C ARG A 131 16.02 6.42 6.41
N TYR A 132 16.77 6.07 5.36
CA TYR A 132 17.23 4.71 5.11
C TYR A 132 18.10 4.18 6.26
N ASP A 133 19.09 4.95 6.70
CA ASP A 133 19.99 4.53 7.77
C ASP A 133 19.27 4.45 9.13
N ASN A 134 18.36 5.38 9.41
CA ASN A 134 17.53 5.38 10.60
C ASN A 134 16.62 4.14 10.67
N TYR A 135 15.88 3.84 9.60
CA TYR A 135 15.02 2.66 9.55
C TYR A 135 15.83 1.38 9.74
N ARG A 136 16.95 1.23 9.03
CA ARG A 136 17.80 0.06 9.19
C ARG A 136 18.39 -0.08 10.59
N LEU A 137 18.75 1.04 11.22
CA LEU A 137 19.28 1.05 12.58
C LEU A 137 18.25 0.52 13.58
N HIS A 138 16.98 0.80 13.33
CA HIS A 138 15.84 0.29 14.09
C HIS A 138 15.22 -1.01 13.54
N GLN A 139 15.87 -1.66 12.57
CA GLN A 139 15.39 -2.90 11.93
C GLN A 139 14.01 -2.77 11.26
N LEU A 140 13.66 -1.56 10.84
CA LEU A 140 12.46 -1.27 10.07
C LEU A 140 12.74 -1.46 8.58
N GLY A 141 11.73 -1.95 7.85
CA GLY A 141 11.76 -1.98 6.40
C GLY A 141 11.55 -0.60 5.78
N ASN A 142 12.08 -0.39 4.58
CA ASN A 142 11.81 0.83 3.80
C ASN A 142 10.36 0.94 3.31
N ASN A 143 9.66 -0.20 3.31
CA ASN A 143 8.23 -0.26 3.03
C ASN A 143 7.49 -0.40 4.36
N SER A 144 6.45 0.41 4.55
CA SER A 144 5.56 0.26 5.69
C SER A 144 4.89 -1.11 5.67
N VAL A 145 4.79 -1.75 6.85
CA VAL A 145 4.03 -2.99 7.03
C VAL A 145 2.59 -2.81 6.54
N PHE A 146 2.00 -1.63 6.75
CA PHE A 146 0.68 -1.31 6.23
C PHE A 146 0.63 -1.40 4.70
N THR A 147 1.64 -0.85 4.00
CA THR A 147 1.70 -0.92 2.53
C THR A 147 1.82 -2.36 2.04
N LEU A 148 2.68 -3.15 2.68
CA LEU A 148 2.88 -4.55 2.33
C LEU A 148 1.60 -5.37 2.54
N THR A 149 0.94 -5.21 3.70
CA THR A 149 -0.31 -5.91 4.02
C THR A 149 -1.45 -5.46 3.10
N LEU A 150 -1.55 -4.16 2.80
CA LEU A 150 -2.54 -3.64 1.86
C LEU A 150 -2.33 -4.22 0.46
N GLN A 151 -1.10 -4.23 -0.04
CA GLN A 151 -0.77 -4.82 -1.33
C GLN A 151 -1.04 -6.33 -1.36
N ALA A 152 -0.66 -7.07 -0.31
CA ALA A 152 -0.96 -8.49 -0.20
C ALA A 152 -2.47 -8.75 -0.26
N GLY A 153 -3.26 -7.98 0.51
CA GLY A 153 -4.72 -8.02 0.48
C GLY A 153 -5.28 -7.73 -0.90
N LEU A 154 -4.83 -6.65 -1.56
CA LEU A 154 -5.27 -6.28 -2.91
C LEU A 154 -4.95 -7.39 -3.92
N SER A 155 -3.79 -8.04 -3.81
CA SER A 155 -3.39 -9.12 -4.71
C SER A 155 -4.31 -10.34 -4.58
N ALA A 156 -4.80 -10.63 -3.37
CA ALA A 156 -5.71 -11.75 -3.09
C ALA A 156 -7.11 -11.60 -3.70
N ILE A 157 -7.52 -10.37 -4.02
CA ILE A 157 -8.84 -10.06 -4.60
C ILE A 157 -8.76 -9.44 -6.01
N LYS A 158 -7.55 -9.19 -6.51
CA LYS A 158 -7.33 -8.63 -7.84
C LYS A 158 -7.66 -9.69 -8.89
N THR A 159 -8.58 -9.35 -9.79
CA THR A 159 -8.94 -10.20 -10.93
C THR A 159 -8.65 -9.47 -12.25
N PRO A 160 -8.53 -10.18 -13.38
CA PRO A 160 -8.42 -9.55 -14.71
C PRO A 160 -9.60 -8.60 -15.01
N GLN A 161 -10.79 -8.88 -14.45
CA GLN A 161 -12.00 -8.09 -14.64
C GLN A 161 -11.91 -6.67 -14.07
N CYS A 162 -10.99 -6.41 -13.14
CA CYS A 162 -10.79 -5.09 -12.56
C CYS A 162 -10.21 -4.06 -13.56
N TYR A 163 -9.53 -4.53 -14.61
CA TYR A 163 -8.79 -3.70 -15.56
C TYR A 163 -9.33 -3.74 -17.00
N LYS A 164 -10.52 -4.34 -17.22
CA LYS A 164 -11.19 -4.24 -18.52
C LYS A 164 -11.53 -2.79 -18.86
N GLU A 165 -11.38 -2.43 -20.13
CA GLU A 165 -11.57 -1.06 -20.64
C GLU A 165 -13.04 -0.62 -20.55
N ASP A 166 -13.98 -1.53 -20.81
CA ASP A 166 -15.42 -1.23 -20.85
C ASP A 166 -16.00 -0.83 -19.47
N GLY A 167 -15.27 -1.06 -18.38
CA GLY A 167 -15.69 -0.75 -17.00
C GLY A 167 -16.92 -1.53 -16.49
N SER A 168 -17.64 -2.23 -17.38
CA SER A 168 -18.89 -2.96 -17.13
C SER A 168 -18.74 -4.10 -16.13
N SER A 169 -17.54 -4.66 -16.00
CA SER A 169 -17.20 -5.74 -15.08
C SER A 169 -16.77 -5.27 -13.70
N ARG A 170 -16.60 -3.95 -13.47
CA ARG A 170 -16.18 -3.43 -12.17
C ARG A 170 -17.33 -3.52 -11.16
N SER A 171 -17.02 -4.02 -9.97
CA SER A 171 -17.97 -4.00 -8.85
C SER A 171 -17.75 -2.76 -8.00
N PRO A 172 -18.81 -2.03 -7.60
CA PRO A 172 -18.67 -0.92 -6.66
C PRO A 172 -18.10 -1.38 -5.31
N ASP A 173 -18.42 -2.61 -4.90
CA ASP A 173 -17.95 -3.19 -3.64
C ASP A 173 -16.56 -3.81 -3.73
N CYS A 174 -15.91 -3.78 -4.91
CA CYS A 174 -14.58 -4.34 -5.08
C CYS A 174 -13.52 -3.29 -4.67
N PRO A 175 -12.70 -3.55 -3.64
CA PRO A 175 -11.66 -2.62 -3.20
C PRO A 175 -10.68 -2.26 -4.32
N VAL A 176 -10.31 -3.24 -5.15
CA VAL A 176 -9.37 -3.06 -6.29
C VAL A 176 -9.95 -2.17 -7.37
N CYS A 177 -11.27 -2.11 -7.52
CA CYS A 177 -11.93 -1.25 -8.49
C CYS A 177 -12.04 0.21 -8.03
N SER A 178 -11.77 0.51 -6.76
CA SER A 178 -11.73 1.88 -6.25
C SER A 178 -10.59 2.67 -6.87
N ARG A 179 -10.81 3.96 -7.17
CA ARG A 179 -9.86 4.81 -7.91
C ARG A 179 -8.45 4.83 -7.29
N SER A 180 -8.36 4.94 -5.97
CA SER A 180 -7.09 5.05 -5.25
C SER A 180 -6.35 3.72 -5.16
N LEU A 181 -7.06 2.64 -4.82
CA LEU A 181 -6.44 1.31 -4.65
C LEU A 181 -6.15 0.64 -5.99
N ASN A 182 -6.89 0.98 -7.05
CA ASN A 182 -6.63 0.45 -8.39
C ASN A 182 -5.21 0.77 -8.86
N LYS A 183 -4.75 2.02 -8.67
CA LYS A 183 -3.38 2.43 -9.02
C LYS A 183 -2.32 1.64 -8.25
N LEU A 184 -2.55 1.45 -6.94
CA LEU A 184 -1.64 0.66 -6.09
C LEU A 184 -1.63 -0.82 -6.47
N ALA A 185 -2.75 -1.35 -6.96
CA ALA A 185 -2.90 -2.74 -7.33
C ALA A 185 -2.40 -3.07 -8.75
N GLN A 186 -2.14 -2.09 -9.62
CA GLN A 186 -1.68 -2.31 -10.99
C GLN A 186 -0.45 -3.23 -11.10
N PRO A 187 0.65 -3.01 -10.36
CA PRO A 187 1.85 -3.85 -10.47
C PRO A 187 1.73 -5.21 -9.77
N LEU A 188 0.66 -5.46 -9.00
CA LEU A 188 0.52 -6.67 -8.19
C LEU A 188 0.10 -7.88 -9.02
N PRO A 189 0.44 -9.11 -8.60
CA PRO A 189 -0.08 -10.31 -9.24
C PRO A 189 -1.61 -10.41 -9.09
N MET A 190 -2.23 -11.19 -9.95
CA MET A 190 -3.66 -11.49 -9.88
C MET A 190 -3.92 -12.71 -8.99
N ALA A 191 -5.09 -12.73 -8.35
CA ALA A 191 -5.53 -13.84 -7.53
C ALA A 191 -5.73 -15.10 -8.39
N HIS A 192 -5.23 -16.23 -7.91
CA HIS A 192 -5.56 -17.54 -8.45
C HIS A 192 -6.77 -18.10 -7.70
N CYS A 193 -7.94 -18.10 -8.34
CA CYS A 193 -9.16 -18.64 -7.76
C CYS A 193 -9.41 -20.05 -8.31
N ALA A 194 -9.19 -21.09 -7.49
CA ALA A 194 -9.47 -22.48 -7.87
C ALA A 194 -10.97 -22.75 -8.06
N ASN A 195 -11.82 -22.03 -7.30
CA ASN A 195 -13.26 -22.14 -7.38
C ASN A 195 -13.86 -20.77 -7.68
N SER A 196 -14.82 -20.73 -8.59
CA SER A 196 -15.63 -19.54 -8.84
C SER A 196 -16.98 -19.65 -8.13
N ARG A 197 -17.53 -18.51 -7.73
CA ARG A 197 -18.90 -18.42 -7.22
C ARG A 197 -19.62 -17.34 -8.00
N LEU A 198 -20.82 -17.65 -8.45
CA LEU A 198 -21.68 -16.69 -9.09
C LEU A 198 -22.35 -15.81 -8.03
N VAL A 199 -22.27 -14.50 -8.21
CA VAL A 199 -22.88 -13.52 -7.32
C VAL A 199 -23.73 -12.57 -8.15
N CYS A 200 -24.97 -12.32 -7.72
CA CYS A 200 -25.87 -11.44 -8.43
C CYS A 200 -25.41 -9.98 -8.31
N LYS A 201 -25.41 -9.25 -9.43
CA LYS A 201 -25.03 -7.83 -9.47
C LYS A 201 -26.01 -6.90 -8.74
N ILE A 202 -27.28 -7.30 -8.62
CA ILE A 202 -28.34 -6.47 -8.00
C ILE A 202 -28.32 -6.63 -6.48
N SER A 203 -28.48 -7.87 -6.00
CA SER A 203 -28.61 -8.12 -4.55
C SER A 203 -27.29 -8.44 -3.85
N GLY A 204 -26.24 -8.83 -4.59
CA GLY A 204 -25.00 -9.35 -3.99
C GLY A 204 -25.13 -10.79 -3.47
N ASP A 205 -26.28 -11.45 -3.66
CA ASP A 205 -26.48 -12.82 -3.21
C ASP A 205 -25.80 -13.84 -4.13
N VAL A 206 -25.42 -14.98 -3.56
CA VAL A 206 -24.88 -16.10 -4.33
C VAL A 206 -25.99 -16.70 -5.21
N MET A 207 -25.67 -16.93 -6.48
CA MET A 207 -26.54 -17.65 -7.41
C MET A 207 -26.24 -19.15 -7.31
N ASN A 208 -27.27 -19.95 -7.03
CA ASN A 208 -27.19 -21.38 -6.75
C ASN A 208 -28.52 -22.07 -7.11
N GLU A 209 -28.74 -23.31 -6.66
CA GLU A 209 -29.97 -24.06 -6.93
C GLU A 209 -31.25 -23.35 -6.44
N ASN A 210 -31.17 -22.63 -5.31
CA ASN A 210 -32.28 -21.91 -4.69
C ASN A 210 -32.43 -20.46 -5.22
N ASN A 211 -31.40 -19.93 -5.89
CA ASN A 211 -31.39 -18.64 -6.55
C ASN A 211 -30.71 -18.79 -7.92
N PRO A 212 -31.37 -19.45 -8.88
CA PRO A 212 -30.72 -19.82 -10.13
C PRO A 212 -30.31 -18.59 -10.95
N PRO A 213 -29.18 -18.65 -11.67
CA PRO A 213 -28.80 -17.60 -12.60
C PRO A 213 -29.76 -17.59 -13.80
N MET A 214 -30.32 -16.43 -14.09
CA MET A 214 -31.28 -16.14 -15.16
C MET A 214 -30.67 -15.12 -16.12
N MET A 215 -30.66 -15.42 -17.42
CA MET A 215 -30.12 -14.58 -18.48
C MET A 215 -31.25 -13.84 -19.20
N LEU A 216 -31.13 -12.52 -19.32
CA LEU A 216 -32.00 -11.71 -20.17
C LEU A 216 -31.57 -11.81 -21.64
N PRO A 217 -32.44 -11.46 -22.61
CA PRO A 217 -32.12 -11.55 -24.05
C PRO A 217 -30.87 -10.77 -24.50
N ASN A 218 -30.45 -9.76 -23.74
CA ASN A 218 -29.21 -9.01 -23.99
C ASN A 218 -27.93 -9.68 -23.44
N GLY A 219 -28.03 -10.91 -22.93
CA GLY A 219 -26.91 -11.72 -22.47
C GLY A 219 -26.45 -11.44 -21.03
N TYR A 220 -27.10 -10.52 -20.30
CA TYR A 220 -26.77 -10.27 -18.89
C TYR A 220 -27.48 -11.24 -17.95
N VAL A 221 -26.71 -11.76 -16.98
CA VAL A 221 -27.18 -12.75 -16.00
C VAL A 221 -27.42 -12.13 -14.62
N TYR A 222 -28.54 -12.47 -14.01
CA TYR A 222 -28.98 -12.03 -12.69
C TYR A 222 -29.58 -13.21 -11.90
N GLY A 223 -29.71 -13.09 -10.58
CA GLY A 223 -30.37 -14.13 -9.78
C GLY A 223 -31.88 -14.06 -9.97
N TYR A 224 -32.56 -15.21 -9.99
CA TYR A 224 -34.02 -15.28 -10.10
C TYR A 224 -34.73 -14.40 -9.05
N ASN A 225 -34.29 -14.46 -7.79
CA ASN A 225 -34.90 -13.67 -6.71
C ASN A 225 -34.73 -12.16 -6.94
N SER A 226 -33.59 -11.75 -7.50
CA SER A 226 -33.34 -10.34 -7.81
C SER A 226 -34.13 -9.86 -9.01
N LEU A 227 -34.33 -10.70 -10.03
CA LEU A 227 -35.21 -10.36 -11.16
C LEU A 227 -36.67 -10.26 -10.72
N LEU A 228 -37.09 -11.14 -9.81
CA LEU A 228 -38.43 -11.11 -9.24
C LEU A 228 -38.69 -9.82 -8.43
N SER A 229 -37.69 -9.33 -7.69
CA SER A 229 -37.85 -8.11 -6.89
C SER A 229 -37.89 -6.81 -7.70
N ILE A 230 -37.25 -6.76 -8.87
CA ILE A 230 -37.27 -5.59 -9.76
C ILE A 230 -38.34 -5.64 -10.84
N ARG A 231 -39.11 -6.74 -10.91
CA ARG A 231 -40.18 -6.93 -11.88
C ARG A 231 -41.33 -5.97 -11.58
N GLN A 232 -41.83 -5.32 -12.63
CA GLN A 232 -43.05 -4.52 -12.61
C GLN A 232 -44.03 -5.16 -13.59
N ASP A 233 -45.15 -5.66 -13.07
CA ASP A 233 -46.11 -6.50 -13.79
C ASP A 233 -45.45 -7.72 -14.43
N ASP A 234 -45.27 -7.74 -15.75
CA ASP A 234 -44.63 -8.82 -16.52
C ASP A 234 -43.30 -8.41 -17.17
N LYS A 235 -42.80 -7.22 -16.82
CA LYS A 235 -41.61 -6.64 -17.43
C LYS A 235 -40.51 -6.42 -16.41
N VAL A 236 -39.28 -6.52 -16.89
CA VAL A 236 -38.06 -6.30 -16.12
C VAL A 236 -37.21 -5.29 -16.87
N VAL A 237 -36.73 -4.27 -16.15
CA VAL A 237 -35.76 -3.30 -16.69
C VAL A 237 -34.35 -3.77 -16.34
N CYS A 238 -33.52 -3.99 -17.36
CA CYS A 238 -32.12 -4.38 -17.15
C CYS A 238 -31.37 -3.22 -16.46
N PRO A 239 -30.76 -3.41 -15.27
CA PRO A 239 -30.08 -2.32 -14.56
C PRO A 239 -28.90 -1.72 -15.33
N ARG A 240 -28.27 -2.52 -16.21
CA ARG A 240 -27.08 -2.16 -16.99
C ARG A 240 -27.41 -1.41 -18.28
N THR A 241 -28.31 -1.94 -19.10
CA THR A 241 -28.64 -1.37 -20.42
C THR A 241 -29.88 -0.48 -20.41
N LYS A 242 -30.69 -0.54 -19.35
CA LYS A 242 -32.00 0.12 -19.22
C LYS A 242 -33.05 -0.36 -20.23
N GLU A 243 -32.76 -1.43 -20.96
CA GLU A 243 -33.71 -2.09 -21.85
C GLU A 243 -34.78 -2.84 -21.04
N VAL A 244 -35.98 -2.94 -21.61
CA VAL A 244 -37.14 -3.58 -20.99
C VAL A 244 -37.42 -4.90 -21.69
N PHE A 245 -37.48 -5.98 -20.90
CA PHE A 245 -37.77 -7.33 -21.41
C PHE A 245 -38.96 -7.92 -20.67
N HIS A 246 -39.65 -8.86 -21.31
CA HIS A 246 -40.66 -9.66 -20.62
C HIS A 246 -39.97 -10.69 -19.72
N PHE A 247 -40.51 -10.91 -18.52
CA PHE A 247 -39.95 -11.88 -17.57
C PHE A 247 -39.88 -13.30 -18.14
N SER A 248 -40.84 -13.66 -19.01
CA SER A 248 -40.86 -14.96 -19.71
C SER A 248 -39.71 -15.17 -20.69
N GLN A 249 -39.04 -14.10 -21.13
CA GLN A 249 -37.87 -14.18 -22.02
C GLN A 249 -36.58 -14.46 -21.26
N ALA A 250 -36.60 -14.50 -19.92
CA ALA A 250 -35.43 -14.82 -19.12
C ALA A 250 -35.19 -16.33 -19.08
N GLU A 251 -34.03 -16.78 -19.52
CA GLU A 251 -33.67 -18.20 -19.58
C GLU A 251 -32.75 -18.59 -18.42
N LYS A 252 -32.97 -19.79 -17.86
CA LYS A 252 -32.11 -20.33 -16.81
C LYS A 252 -30.77 -20.78 -17.40
N VAL A 253 -29.68 -20.31 -16.79
CA VAL A 253 -28.31 -20.67 -17.22
C VAL A 253 -27.77 -21.80 -16.36
N TYR A 254 -27.04 -22.71 -16.98
CA TYR A 254 -26.29 -23.76 -16.31
C TYR A 254 -24.80 -23.55 -16.59
N ILE A 255 -23.98 -23.59 -15.53
CA ILE A 255 -22.53 -23.57 -15.63
C ILE A 255 -22.05 -24.98 -15.29
N MET A 256 -21.35 -25.60 -16.24
CA MET A 256 -20.68 -26.90 -16.07
C MET A 256 -19.21 -26.69 -15.68
#